data_AF-A0A2S7UZ08-F1
#
_entry.id   AF-A0A2S7UZ08-F1
#
_cell.length_a   1.000
_cell.length_b   1.000
_cell.length_c   1.000
_cell.angle_alpha   90.00
_cell.angle_beta   90.00
_cell.angle_gamma   90.00
#
_symmetry.space_group_name_H-M   'P 1'
#
loop_
_entity.id
_entity.type
_entity.pdbx_description
1 polymer ?
#
loop_
_entity_poly.entity_id
_entity_poly.type
_entity_poly.pdbx_seq_one_letter_code
_entity_poly.pdbx_strand_id
1 'polypeptide(L)'
;MEFKIWYAVVAGIVLMNLIVTIFLLTRNDLEPFQKGAQIFIVWLIPVIAGIGIWQFHRSQDRPLARKKKGSSLSNGEGYSSAGGGGD
;
A
#
# COMPACT_ATOMS: atom_id res chain seq x y z
N MET A 1 -5.48 21.78 -0.77
CA MET A 1 -5.84 21.42 0.62
C MET A 1 -5.27 20.07 1.05
N GLU A 2 -4.91 19.18 0.12
CA GLU A 2 -4.36 17.84 0.43
C GLU A 2 -3.06 17.83 1.23
N PHE A 3 -2.07 18.68 0.90
CA PHE A 3 -0.79 18.72 1.63
C PHE A 3 -0.95 19.06 3.11
N LYS A 4 -1.89 19.93 3.47
CA LYS A 4 -2.19 20.25 4.88
C LYS A 4 -2.74 19.04 5.64
N ILE A 5 -3.55 18.22 4.98
CA ILE A 5 -4.05 16.96 5.54
C ILE A 5 -2.89 16.01 5.82
N TRP A 6 -1.95 15.87 4.88
CA TRP A 6 -0.80 14.98 5.05
C TRP A 6 0.11 15.39 6.21
N TYR A 7 0.37 16.69 6.37
CA TYR A 7 1.11 17.18 7.54
C TYR A 7 0.39 16.93 8.85
N ALA A 8 -0.95 17.09 8.89
CA ALA A 8 -1.74 16.79 10.08
C ALA A 8 -1.72 15.29 10.42
N VAL A 9 -1.79 14.41 9.41
CA VAL A 9 -1.69 12.96 9.60
C VAL A 9 -0.31 12.56 10.12
N VAL A 10 0.78 13.07 9.52
CA VAL A 10 2.14 12.79 9.98
C VAL A 10 2.35 13.31 11.41
N ALA A 11 1.90 14.53 11.71
CA ALA A 11 1.98 15.10 13.05
C ALA A 11 1.19 14.26 14.08
N GLY A 12 0.00 13.77 13.71
CA GLY A 12 -0.80 12.88 14.55
C GLY A 12 -0.10 11.55 14.83
N ILE A 13 0.53 10.94 13.81
CA ILE A 13 1.32 9.71 13.97
C ILE A 13 2.50 9.95 14.92
N VAL A 14 3.25 11.04 14.73
CA VAL A 14 4.39 11.39 15.59
C VAL A 14 3.94 11.62 17.03
N LEU A 15 2.86 12.37 17.24
CA LEU A 15 2.32 12.67 18.56
C LEU A 15 1.85 11.39 19.28
N MET A 16 1.16 10.50 18.56
CA MET A 16 0.71 9.23 19.13
C MET A 16 1.89 8.35 19.54
N ASN A 17 2.92 8.26 18.70
CA ASN A 17 4.11 7.49 19.04
C ASN A 17 4.90 8.12 20.24
N LEU A 18 4.88 9.45 20.38
CA LEU A 18 5.40 10.16 21.55
C LEU A 18 4.64 9.79 22.83
N ILE A 19 3.30 9.80 22.80
CA ILE A 19 2.45 9.41 23.94
C ILE A 19 2.73 7.97 24.35
N VAL A 20 2.79 7.06 23.37
CA VAL A 20 3.12 5.65 23.61
C VAL A 20 4.50 5.51 24.25
N THR A 21 5.49 6.26 23.77
CA THR A 21 6.85 6.26 24.34
C THR A 21 6.85 6.75 25.79
N ILE A 22 6.15 7.85 26.10
CA ILE A 22 6.04 8.38 27.48
C ILE A 22 5.33 7.37 28.40
N PHE A 23 4.25 6.73 27.92
CA PHE A 23 3.52 5.72 28.67
C PHE A 23 4.36 4.47 28.96
N LEU A 24 5.16 4.02 27.97
CA LEU A 24 6.11 2.95 28.20
C LEU A 24 7.16 3.40 29.21
N LEU A 25 7.76 4.59 29.07
CA LEU A 25 8.76 5.12 30.01
C LEU A 25 8.27 5.18 31.46
N THR A 26 6.98 5.45 31.72
CA THR A 26 6.41 5.46 33.08
C THR A 26 6.09 4.09 33.66
N ARG A 27 6.13 3.01 32.86
CA ARG A 27 5.98 1.63 33.36
C ARG A 27 7.29 1.08 33.91
N ASN A 28 7.37 0.86 35.22
CA ASN A 28 8.54 0.28 35.90
C ASN A 28 8.51 -1.26 36.01
N ASP A 29 7.55 -1.92 35.36
CA ASP A 29 7.35 -3.37 35.43
C ASP A 29 8.25 -4.21 34.50
N LEU A 30 9.00 -3.57 33.60
CA LEU A 30 9.84 -4.27 32.61
C LEU A 30 11.31 -3.90 32.77
N GLU A 31 12.17 -4.89 32.57
CA GLU A 31 13.61 -4.70 32.51
C GLU A 31 13.97 -3.59 31.50
N PRO A 32 14.85 -2.62 31.83
CA PRO A 32 15.11 -1.45 31.00
C PRO A 32 15.52 -1.77 29.56
N PHE A 33 16.25 -2.86 29.36
CA PHE A 33 16.69 -3.33 28.05
C PHE A 33 15.51 -3.83 27.20
N GLN A 34 14.66 -4.70 27.76
CA GLN A 34 13.49 -5.25 27.07
C GLN A 34 12.48 -4.14 26.72
N LYS A 35 12.30 -3.19 27.64
CA LYS A 35 11.48 -2.00 27.46
C LYS A 35 11.98 -1.12 26.32
N GLY A 36 13.29 -0.87 26.25
CA GLY A 36 13.91 -0.10 25.16
C GLY A 36 13.75 -0.80 23.80
N ALA A 37 13.97 -2.12 23.76
CA ALA A 37 13.76 -2.91 22.54
C ALA A 37 12.30 -2.90 22.07
N GLN A 38 11.34 -3.00 23.01
CA GLN A 38 9.92 -2.97 22.68
C GLN A 38 9.49 -1.63 22.10
N ILE A 39 9.95 -0.52 22.68
CA ILE A 39 9.74 0.82 22.11
C ILE A 39 10.34 0.87 20.71
N PHE A 40 11.60 0.48 20.54
CA PHE A 40 12.28 0.52 19.25
C PHE A 40 11.53 -0.26 18.15
N ILE A 41 11.04 -1.47 18.47
CA ILE A 41 10.29 -2.31 17.53
C ILE A 41 8.95 -1.67 17.13
N VAL A 42 8.22 -1.05 18.08
CA VAL A 42 6.95 -0.35 17.78
C VAL A 42 7.14 0.75 16.74
N TRP A 43 8.27 1.46 16.78
CA TRP A 43 8.59 2.49 15.80
C TRP A 43 9.14 1.92 14.48
N LEU A 44 9.85 0.79 14.53
CA LEU A 44 10.50 0.20 13.35
C LEU A 44 9.53 -0.53 12.42
N ILE A 45 8.55 -1.26 12.97
CA ILE A 45 7.56 -2.02 12.21
C ILE A 45 6.82 -1.16 11.16
N PRO A 46 6.21 -0.01 11.51
CA PRO A 46 5.46 0.79 10.54
C PRO A 46 6.36 1.36 9.42
N VAL A 47 7.64 1.64 9.70
CA VAL A 47 8.60 2.08 8.68
C VAL A 47 8.90 0.95 7.70
N ILE A 48 9.24 -0.24 8.21
CA ILE A 48 9.52 -1.41 7.36
C ILE A 48 8.29 -1.80 6.54
N ALA A 49 7.10 -1.80 7.16
CA ALA A 49 5.84 -2.09 6.47
C ALA A 49 5.56 -1.07 5.35
N GLY A 50 5.77 0.22 5.60
CA GLY A 50 5.62 1.27 4.58
C GLY A 50 6.57 1.10 3.40
N ILE A 51 7.85 0.82 3.66
CA ILE A 51 8.85 0.55 2.62
C ILE A 51 8.47 -0.70 1.81
N GLY A 52 8.06 -1.77 2.49
CA GLY A 52 7.67 -3.03 1.87
C GLY A 52 6.49 -2.86 0.91
N ILE A 53 5.44 -2.17 1.36
CA ILE A 53 4.26 -1.86 0.53
C ILE A 53 4.64 -0.97 -0.65
N TRP A 54 5.48 0.05 -0.43
CA TRP A 54 5.94 0.93 -1.50
C TRP A 54 6.73 0.18 -2.59
N GLN A 55 7.68 -0.66 -2.19
CA GLN A 55 8.43 -1.51 -3.13
C GLN A 55 7.52 -2.51 -3.85
N PHE A 56 6.56 -3.10 -3.15
CA PHE A 56 5.59 -4.01 -3.74
C PHE A 56 4.75 -3.32 -4.82
N HIS A 57 4.15 -2.16 -4.52
CA HIS A 57 3.40 -1.38 -5.50
C HIS A 57 4.27 -0.96 -6.68
N ARG A 58 5.50 -0.50 -6.43
CA ARG A 58 6.42 -0.11 -7.51
C ARG A 58 6.82 -1.27 -8.42
N SER A 59 6.85 -2.50 -7.90
CA SER A 59 7.06 -3.70 -8.71
C SER A 59 5.87 -4.04 -9.60
N GLN A 60 4.67 -3.62 -9.19
CA GLN A 60 3.41 -3.80 -9.92
C GLN A 60 3.13 -2.65 -10.91
N ASP A 61 3.81 -1.51 -10.78
CA ASP A 61 3.85 -0.42 -11.76
C ASP A 61 4.63 -0.80 -13.04
N ARG A 62 4.39 -1.99 -13.57
CA ARG A 62 4.76 -2.33 -14.95
C ARG A 62 3.91 -1.43 -15.86
N PRO A 63 4.51 -0.73 -16.84
CA PRO A 63 3.74 0.10 -17.73
C PRO A 63 2.70 -0.79 -18.41
N LEU A 64 1.40 -0.53 -18.15
CA LEU A 64 0.35 -0.97 -19.04
C LEU A 64 0.81 -0.52 -20.42
N ALA A 65 1.22 -1.49 -21.25
CA ALA A 65 1.72 -1.23 -22.59
C ALA A 65 0.74 -0.23 -23.18
N ARG A 66 1.24 1.00 -23.40
CA ARG A 66 0.50 2.12 -23.98
C ARG A 66 -0.31 1.51 -25.12
N LYS A 67 -1.63 1.35 -24.92
CA LYS A 67 -2.48 0.73 -25.93
C LYS A 67 -2.36 1.66 -27.12
N LYS A 68 -1.54 1.26 -28.08
CA LYS A 68 -1.16 2.08 -29.22
C LYS A 68 -2.48 2.36 -29.93
N LYS A 69 -2.81 3.64 -30.05
CA LYS A 69 -3.91 4.12 -30.85
C LYS A 69 -3.76 3.53 -32.25
N GLY A 70 -4.68 2.62 -32.62
CA GLY A 70 -4.83 2.05 -33.96
C GLY A 70 -4.13 0.71 -34.19
N SER A 71 -4.89 -0.39 -34.13
CA SER A 71 -4.86 -1.47 -35.15
C SER A 71 -5.61 -2.72 -34.65
N SER A 72 -6.51 -3.20 -35.51
CA SER A 72 -7.19 -4.50 -35.51
C SER A 72 -8.30 -4.77 -34.50
N LEU A 73 -9.51 -4.66 -35.05
CA LEU A 73 -10.67 -5.51 -34.81
C LEU A 73 -10.30 -7.01 -34.78
N SER A 74 -11.22 -7.81 -34.23
CA SER A 74 -11.21 -9.27 -34.07
C SER A 74 -10.48 -9.72 -32.78
N ASN A 75 -11.11 -10.37 -31.82
CA ASN A 75 -12.10 -11.44 -31.96
C ASN A 75 -13.00 -11.48 -30.71
N GLY A 76 -14.31 -11.50 -30.91
CA GLY A 76 -15.30 -11.55 -29.84
C GLY A 76 -16.67 -11.92 -30.40
N GLU A 77 -16.84 -13.22 -30.64
CA GLU A 77 -18.12 -13.95 -30.54
C GLU A 77 -19.33 -13.31 -31.23
N GLY A 78 -19.31 -13.34 -32.57
CA GLY A 78 -20.50 -13.14 -33.39
C GLY A 78 -21.28 -14.44 -33.54
N TYR A 79 -22.40 -14.55 -32.85
CA TYR A 79 -23.49 -15.46 -33.17
C TYR A 79 -23.81 -15.38 -34.67
N SER A 80 -23.79 -16.51 -35.37
CA SER A 80 -24.23 -16.59 -36.76
C SER A 80 -25.14 -17.81 -36.91
N SER A 81 -26.44 -17.54 -36.85
CA SER A 81 -27.46 -18.40 -37.44
C SER A 81 -27.37 -18.26 -38.96
N ALA A 82 -27.09 -19.37 -39.65
CA ALA A 82 -27.41 -19.53 -41.06
C ALA A 82 -27.50 -21.03 -41.37
N GLY A 83 -28.70 -21.58 -41.17
CA GLY A 83 -29.09 -22.83 -41.83
C GLY A 83 -29.50 -22.54 -43.28
N GLY A 84 -29.25 -23.50 -44.17
CA GLY A 84 -29.78 -23.48 -45.53
C GLY A 84 -28.80 -24.09 -46.53
N GLY A 85 -28.85 -25.41 -46.69
CA GLY A 85 -28.28 -26.13 -47.82
C GLY A 85 -29.38 -26.52 -48.81
N GLY A 86 -29.01 -26.60 -50.09
CA GLY A 86 -29.85 -26.87 -51.26
C GLY A 86 -29.56 -25.78 -52.30
N ASP A 87 -29.12 -26.04 -53.53
CA ASP A 87 -29.09 -27.25 -54.37
C ASP A 87 -28.02 -27.05 -55.48
#